data_AF-A0A2A4NCZ1-F1
#
_entry.id   AF-A0A2A4NCZ1-F1
#
_cell.length_a   1.000
_cell.length_b   1.000
_cell.length_c   1.000
_cell.angle_alpha   90.00
_cell.angle_beta   90.00
_cell.angle_gamma   90.00
#
_symmetry.space_group_name_H-M   'P 1'
#
loop_
_entity.id
_entity.type
_entity.pdbx_description
1 polymer ?
#
loop_
_entity_poly.entity_id
_entity_poly.type
_entity_poly.pdbx_seq_one_letter_code
_entity_poly.pdbx_strand_id
1 'polypeptide(L)'
;MSILKQNINLLKQVCSTLTLVIVISGLFCVITLAQSNTSSSSVDIQLVSAELTTEYSMVPLSQASTTFTGQVKNNGTSTVGKVGVYIKPSGSTFRDTLWISNLAGGETVAFTTTTPFKPGNTGTFSVEISVGTDSTETDNSNNKATTQYEVTDSIYAWDKDVVSGNLGSGPLSGFTNIIYGMVYEVKKEAALTAIAFKLSSGTSLTDVSAAVYFTNASGMPVQEISDSETEVYTLTSISEQWYELSFQNGPVILPPGTYLVGVKETSGDDPIGMTYSTSNFVEKSSYIYADGFDWRRSENFWVGEFYYLVRAIFGEAVIPIGLDQLDDKAVEVKVYPNPYTELVNVEYNLNQFAEVKIELFDLLGNRILTLVNESQKQGGYSYIIDGNDLTAGMYFLKGDLGGVPFTKRIIGLN
;
A
#
# COMPACT_ATOMS: atom_id res chain seq x y z
N MET A 1 9.24 1.70 81.23
CA MET A 1 7.94 1.56 80.53
C MET A 1 7.87 2.36 79.22
N SER A 2 8.40 3.60 79.16
CA SER A 2 8.45 4.41 77.92
C SER A 2 9.41 3.85 76.84
N ILE A 3 10.65 3.49 77.23
CA ILE A 3 11.66 2.90 76.32
C ILE A 3 11.20 1.55 75.74
N LEU A 4 10.44 0.77 76.52
CA LEU A 4 9.89 -0.51 76.08
C LEU A 4 8.82 -0.32 74.97
N LYS A 5 7.97 0.71 75.08
CA LYS A 5 6.96 1.03 74.05
C LYS A 5 7.58 1.53 72.75
N GLN A 6 8.66 2.31 72.83
CA GLN A 6 9.33 2.85 71.65
C GLN A 6 10.07 1.76 70.86
N ASN A 7 10.72 0.82 71.55
CA ASN A 7 11.39 -0.31 70.91
C ASN A 7 10.41 -1.33 70.30
N ILE A 8 9.23 -1.54 70.89
CA ILE A 8 8.19 -2.44 70.34
C ILE A 8 7.64 -1.92 69.00
N ASN A 9 7.49 -0.60 68.83
CA ASN A 9 6.98 -0.02 67.59
C ASN A 9 8.01 -0.08 66.45
N LEU A 10 9.30 0.06 66.74
CA LEU A 10 10.39 -0.13 65.75
C LEU A 10 10.54 -1.60 65.33
N LEU A 11 10.38 -2.55 66.27
CA LEU A 11 10.52 -3.99 65.99
C LEU A 11 9.33 -4.61 65.22
N LYS A 12 8.13 -4.04 65.33
CA LYS A 12 6.95 -4.44 64.52
C LYS A 12 7.09 -4.14 63.03
N GLN A 13 8.06 -3.32 62.63
CA GLN A 13 8.26 -2.90 61.24
C GLN A 13 9.23 -3.82 60.46
N VAL A 14 9.92 -4.76 61.14
CA VAL A 14 11.06 -5.51 60.56
C VAL A 14 10.89 -7.04 60.59
N CYS A 15 9.91 -7.59 61.33
CA CYS A 15 9.81 -9.05 61.51
C CYS A 15 8.36 -9.56 61.45
N SER A 16 8.10 -10.60 60.64
CA SER A 16 6.77 -11.18 60.39
C SER A 16 6.23 -12.06 61.53
N THR A 17 7.05 -12.35 62.55
CA THR A 17 6.63 -13.06 63.77
C THR A 17 7.53 -12.64 64.92
N LEU A 18 6.94 -12.13 66.01
CA LEU A 18 7.66 -11.72 67.21
C LEU A 18 7.10 -12.50 68.41
N THR A 19 7.89 -13.43 68.95
CA THR A 19 7.56 -14.12 70.21
C THR A 19 8.15 -13.32 71.37
N LEU A 20 7.29 -12.69 72.18
CA LEU A 20 7.72 -11.92 73.34
C LEU A 20 7.51 -12.76 74.62
N VAL A 21 8.60 -13.16 75.28
CA VAL A 21 8.55 -13.83 76.58
C VAL A 21 8.72 -12.77 77.67
N ILE A 22 7.65 -12.48 78.41
CA ILE A 22 7.71 -11.58 79.57
C ILE A 22 7.70 -12.44 80.84
N VAL A 23 8.73 -12.27 81.68
CA VAL A 23 8.83 -12.96 82.97
C VAL A 23 8.41 -11.98 84.08
N ILE A 24 7.28 -12.28 84.74
CA ILE A 24 6.87 -11.59 85.96
C ILE A 24 6.59 -12.67 87.01
N SER A 25 7.38 -12.68 88.09
CA SER A 25 7.16 -13.46 89.31
C SER A 25 6.71 -14.92 89.11
N GLY A 26 7.47 -15.71 88.35
CA GLY A 26 7.40 -17.17 88.38
C GLY A 26 6.31 -17.85 87.53
N LEU A 27 5.53 -17.12 86.74
CA LEU A 27 4.57 -17.71 85.79
C LEU A 27 4.98 -17.39 84.35
N PHE A 28 5.21 -18.43 83.53
CA PHE A 28 5.49 -18.26 82.10
C PHE A 28 4.19 -18.04 81.34
N CYS A 29 3.98 -16.83 80.82
CA CYS A 29 2.91 -16.52 79.89
C CYS A 29 3.53 -16.29 78.51
N VAL A 30 3.26 -17.18 77.55
CA VAL A 30 3.70 -17.04 76.16
C VAL A 30 2.58 -16.36 75.38
N ILE A 31 2.78 -15.10 75.00
CA ILE A 31 1.85 -14.36 74.13
C ILE A 31 2.42 -14.42 72.71
N THR A 32 1.78 -15.19 71.85
CA THR A 32 2.09 -15.23 70.42
C THR A 32 1.28 -14.14 69.73
N LEU A 33 1.95 -13.05 69.32
CA LEU A 33 1.33 -12.02 68.47
C LEU A 33 1.51 -12.44 67.01
N ALA A 34 0.51 -13.11 66.43
CA ALA A 34 0.44 -13.27 64.99
C ALA A 34 0.04 -11.93 64.36
N GLN A 35 0.88 -11.35 63.51
CA GLN A 35 0.39 -10.40 62.51
C GLN A 35 -0.50 -11.21 61.58
N SER A 36 -1.80 -10.89 61.53
CA SER A 36 -2.58 -11.23 60.35
C SER A 36 -2.00 -10.40 59.22
N ASN A 37 -1.11 -10.99 58.43
CA ASN A 37 -0.87 -10.50 57.07
C ASN A 37 -2.18 -10.76 56.32
N THR A 38 -3.16 -9.88 56.50
CA THR A 38 -4.26 -9.79 55.58
C THR A 38 -3.62 -9.27 54.30
N SER A 39 -3.30 -10.18 53.37
CA SER A 39 -3.06 -9.81 51.99
C SER A 39 -4.27 -8.99 51.57
N SER A 40 -4.13 -7.67 51.51
CA SER A 40 -5.23 -6.79 51.14
C SER A 40 -5.66 -7.20 49.73
N SER A 41 -6.92 -7.62 49.60
CA SER A 41 -7.57 -7.81 48.32
C SER A 41 -7.52 -6.48 47.56
N SER A 42 -6.77 -6.43 46.47
CA SER A 42 -6.68 -5.26 45.59
C SER A 42 -7.10 -5.62 44.18
N VAL A 43 -7.65 -4.64 43.48
CA VAL A 43 -7.93 -4.67 42.04
C VAL A 43 -7.14 -3.52 41.42
N ASP A 44 -6.32 -3.86 40.44
CA ASP A 44 -5.48 -2.92 39.68
C ASP A 44 -5.40 -3.52 38.28
N ILE A 45 -6.28 -3.07 37.38
CA ILE A 45 -6.20 -3.44 35.98
C ILE A 45 -5.17 -2.51 35.33
N GLN A 46 -4.51 -3.02 34.31
CA GLN A 46 -3.56 -2.27 33.52
C GLN A 46 -3.74 -2.62 32.06
N LEU A 47 -3.74 -1.61 31.20
CA LEU A 47 -3.53 -1.80 29.78
C LEU A 47 -2.02 -1.89 29.51
N VAL A 48 -1.54 -3.10 29.22
CA VAL A 48 -0.10 -3.38 29.05
C VAL A 48 0.37 -2.97 27.65
N SER A 49 -0.43 -3.28 26.64
CA SER A 49 -0.18 -2.90 25.25
C SER A 49 -1.49 -2.64 24.53
N ALA A 50 -1.42 -1.80 23.50
CA ALA A 50 -2.57 -1.43 22.69
C ALA A 50 -2.09 -0.98 21.30
N GLU A 51 -2.41 -1.77 20.29
CA GLU A 51 -1.85 -1.68 18.96
C GLU A 51 -2.95 -1.83 17.90
N LEU A 52 -2.66 -1.33 16.72
CA LEU A 52 -3.45 -1.61 15.53
C LEU A 52 -3.10 -3.02 15.05
N THR A 53 -4.08 -3.75 14.50
CA THR A 53 -3.78 -5.03 13.84
C THR A 53 -3.17 -4.87 12.45
N THR A 54 -3.26 -3.66 11.87
CA THR A 54 -2.57 -3.34 10.63
C THR A 54 -1.13 -2.95 10.91
N GLU A 55 -0.21 -3.49 10.14
CA GLU A 55 1.23 -3.19 10.24
C GLU A 55 1.65 -2.01 9.35
N TYR A 56 0.81 -1.64 8.38
CA TYR A 56 1.02 -0.50 7.50
C TYR A 56 1.01 0.83 8.27
N SER A 57 1.96 1.70 7.94
CA SER A 57 2.11 3.03 8.53
C SER A 57 1.09 4.02 7.98
N MET A 58 0.76 3.91 6.69
CA MET A 58 -0.21 4.73 5.96
C MET A 58 -1.11 3.83 5.13
N VAL A 59 -2.42 4.03 5.22
CA VAL A 59 -3.40 3.25 4.46
C VAL A 59 -4.34 4.21 3.71
N PRO A 60 -4.55 4.05 2.39
CA PRO A 60 -5.47 4.90 1.66
C PRO A 60 -6.90 4.67 2.15
N LEU A 61 -7.72 5.73 2.14
CA LEU A 61 -9.10 5.71 2.64
C LEU A 61 -9.94 4.59 2.02
N SER A 62 -9.71 4.27 0.74
CA SER A 62 -10.39 3.19 0.02
C SER A 62 -10.12 1.79 0.58
N GLN A 63 -8.97 1.61 1.26
CA GLN A 63 -8.53 0.36 1.88
C GLN A 63 -8.60 0.39 3.42
N ALA A 64 -8.85 1.56 4.02
CA ALA A 64 -8.75 1.79 5.45
C ALA A 64 -9.80 0.99 6.24
N SER A 65 -9.33 -0.06 6.91
CA SER A 65 -10.12 -0.90 7.79
C SER A 65 -9.18 -1.66 8.72
N THR A 66 -9.31 -1.42 10.03
CA THR A 66 -8.42 -2.01 11.03
C THR A 66 -9.15 -2.39 12.31
N THR A 67 -8.65 -3.38 13.01
CA THR A 67 -9.06 -3.77 14.36
C THR A 67 -7.94 -3.41 15.35
N PHE A 68 -8.19 -3.62 16.63
CA PHE A 68 -7.25 -3.28 17.69
C PHE A 68 -6.93 -4.52 18.51
N THR A 69 -5.69 -4.64 18.94
CA THR A 69 -5.20 -5.74 19.73
C THR A 69 -4.34 -5.22 20.88
N GLY A 70 -4.13 -6.04 21.89
CA GLY A 70 -3.33 -5.64 23.04
C GLY A 70 -3.40 -6.64 24.17
N GLN A 71 -2.91 -6.22 25.33
CA GLN A 71 -2.90 -7.04 26.53
C GLN A 71 -3.42 -6.26 27.74
N VAL A 72 -4.25 -6.92 28.53
CA VAL A 72 -4.74 -6.40 29.81
C VAL A 72 -4.20 -7.30 30.92
N LYS A 73 -3.66 -6.66 31.96
CA LYS A 73 -3.16 -7.35 33.14
C LYS A 73 -3.94 -6.93 34.37
N ASN A 74 -4.17 -7.85 35.28
CA ASN A 74 -4.60 -7.53 36.64
C ASN A 74 -3.36 -7.60 37.55
N ASN A 75 -2.79 -6.47 37.92
CA ASN A 75 -1.70 -6.38 38.89
C ASN A 75 -2.19 -6.59 40.34
N GLY A 76 -3.51 -6.53 40.55
CA GLY A 76 -4.13 -6.80 41.84
C GLY A 76 -4.07 -8.28 42.24
N THR A 77 -4.52 -8.55 43.47
CA THR A 77 -4.56 -9.90 44.04
C THR A 77 -5.93 -10.57 43.90
N SER A 78 -6.98 -9.79 43.62
CA SER A 78 -8.36 -10.27 43.54
C SER A 78 -8.78 -10.52 42.11
N THR A 79 -9.58 -11.55 41.87
CA THR A 79 -10.16 -11.80 40.54
C THR A 79 -11.18 -10.73 40.20
N VAL A 80 -11.10 -10.19 38.99
CA VAL A 80 -12.06 -9.22 38.46
C VAL A 80 -13.05 -9.94 37.56
N GLY A 81 -14.33 -9.92 37.94
CA GLY A 81 -15.37 -10.64 37.23
C GLY A 81 -15.58 -10.15 35.79
N LYS A 82 -15.47 -8.84 35.56
CA LYS A 82 -15.69 -8.22 34.25
C LYS A 82 -14.79 -7.00 34.03
N VAL A 83 -13.93 -7.09 33.02
CA VAL A 83 -13.10 -5.98 32.56
C VAL A 83 -13.57 -5.56 31.17
N GLY A 84 -13.89 -4.28 31.00
CA GLY A 84 -14.23 -3.68 29.72
C GLY A 84 -13.01 -3.08 29.06
N VAL A 85 -12.82 -3.33 27.76
CA VAL A 85 -11.87 -2.65 26.89
C VAL A 85 -12.66 -1.74 25.96
N TYR A 86 -12.35 -0.45 25.96
CA TYR A 86 -13.06 0.58 25.22
C TYR A 86 -12.15 1.23 24.19
N ILE A 87 -12.62 1.33 22.95
CA ILE A 87 -11.86 1.88 21.84
C ILE A 87 -12.55 3.13 21.32
N LYS A 88 -11.79 4.23 21.22
CA LYS A 88 -12.31 5.53 20.81
C LYS A 88 -11.31 6.27 19.91
N PRO A 89 -11.46 6.16 18.57
CA PRO A 89 -10.74 7.02 17.63
C PRO A 89 -11.17 8.48 17.74
N SER A 90 -10.22 9.40 17.69
CA SER A 90 -10.45 10.85 17.68
C SER A 90 -11.23 11.28 16.44
N GLY A 91 -12.09 12.29 16.56
CA GLY A 91 -12.84 12.82 15.40
C GLY A 91 -13.85 11.84 14.79
N SER A 92 -14.14 10.71 15.46
CA SER A 92 -15.05 9.66 15.00
C SER A 92 -16.16 9.38 16.00
N THR A 93 -17.33 8.96 15.49
CA THR A 93 -18.44 8.42 16.29
C THR A 93 -18.25 6.95 16.63
N PHE A 94 -17.27 6.27 16.02
CA PHE A 94 -16.97 4.87 16.29
C PHE A 94 -16.65 4.64 17.77
N ARG A 95 -17.30 3.64 18.35
CA ARG A 95 -17.02 3.12 19.69
C ARG A 95 -17.07 1.61 19.59
N ASP A 96 -16.08 0.94 20.14
CA ASP A 96 -16.11 -0.51 20.31
C ASP A 96 -15.87 -0.87 21.77
N THR A 97 -16.44 -1.99 22.19
CA THR A 97 -16.33 -2.47 23.56
C THR A 97 -16.22 -3.98 23.56
N LEU A 98 -15.16 -4.47 24.20
CA LEU A 98 -14.90 -5.89 24.41
C LEU A 98 -14.91 -6.18 25.91
N TRP A 99 -15.37 -7.37 26.29
CA TRP A 99 -15.43 -7.80 27.68
C TRP A 99 -14.53 -9.00 27.93
N ILE A 100 -13.64 -8.89 28.92
CA ILE A 100 -12.85 -9.99 29.47
C ILE A 100 -13.52 -10.41 30.78
N SER A 101 -13.80 -11.71 30.94
CA SER A 101 -14.46 -12.24 32.12
C SER A 101 -13.48 -12.99 33.02
N ASN A 102 -13.65 -12.85 34.33
CA ASN A 102 -12.91 -13.58 35.37
C ASN A 102 -11.38 -13.47 35.26
N LEU A 103 -10.85 -12.25 35.11
CA LEU A 103 -9.41 -12.01 35.04
C LEU A 103 -8.79 -12.17 36.44
N ALA A 104 -8.01 -13.24 36.65
CA ALA A 104 -7.42 -13.55 37.95
C ALA A 104 -6.34 -12.54 38.34
N GLY A 105 -6.08 -12.41 39.65
CA GLY A 105 -4.99 -11.56 40.14
C GLY A 105 -3.63 -12.04 39.64
N GLY A 106 -2.82 -11.13 39.10
CA GLY A 106 -1.54 -11.40 38.46
C GLY A 106 -1.62 -11.86 37.00
N GLU A 107 -2.82 -12.16 36.47
CA GLU A 107 -3.01 -12.69 35.13
C GLU A 107 -2.89 -11.59 34.06
N THR A 108 -2.36 -11.97 32.89
CA THR A 108 -2.34 -11.14 31.67
C THR A 108 -3.06 -11.86 30.55
N VAL A 109 -4.03 -11.18 29.93
CA VAL A 109 -4.85 -11.71 28.85
C VAL A 109 -4.74 -10.81 27.62
N ALA A 110 -4.50 -11.43 26.46
CA ALA A 110 -4.54 -10.74 25.18
C ALA A 110 -5.99 -10.52 24.72
N PHE A 111 -6.22 -9.43 24.01
CA PHE A 111 -7.51 -9.12 23.42
C PHE A 111 -7.36 -8.70 21.96
N THR A 112 -8.39 -8.96 21.16
CA THR A 112 -8.50 -8.44 19.79
C THR A 112 -9.95 -8.07 19.52
N THR A 113 -10.19 -6.88 18.99
CA THR A 113 -11.53 -6.44 18.64
C THR A 113 -12.02 -7.10 17.37
N THR A 114 -13.33 -7.36 17.27
CA THR A 114 -13.92 -7.99 16.07
C THR A 114 -14.57 -6.97 15.14
N THR A 115 -14.96 -5.79 15.66
CA THR A 115 -15.55 -4.73 14.85
C THR A 115 -14.43 -3.86 14.29
N PRO A 116 -14.21 -3.85 12.95
CA PRO A 116 -13.18 -3.00 12.37
C PRO A 116 -13.61 -1.53 12.42
N PHE A 117 -12.69 -0.66 12.81
CA PHE A 117 -12.80 0.77 12.58
C PHE A 117 -12.56 1.07 11.10
N LYS A 118 -13.54 1.73 10.47
CA LYS A 118 -13.51 2.21 9.09
C LYS A 118 -13.62 3.73 9.08
N PRO A 119 -12.51 4.45 8.91
CA PRO A 119 -12.49 5.90 8.80
C PRO A 119 -13.39 6.40 7.67
N GLY A 120 -14.09 7.52 7.88
CA GLY A 120 -14.90 8.17 6.84
C GLY A 120 -14.17 9.27 6.07
N ASN A 121 -13.01 9.70 6.56
CA ASN A 121 -12.20 10.78 6.00
C ASN A 121 -10.71 10.43 6.14
N THR A 122 -9.86 11.14 5.41
CA THR A 122 -8.41 11.10 5.56
C THR A 122 -7.95 11.85 6.81
N GLY A 123 -6.70 11.61 7.20
CA GLY A 123 -6.04 12.22 8.34
C GLY A 123 -5.50 11.21 9.35
N THR A 124 -4.82 11.72 10.37
CA THR A 124 -4.27 10.91 11.47
C THR A 124 -5.30 10.80 12.59
N PHE A 125 -5.75 9.58 12.86
CA PHE A 125 -6.67 9.27 13.95
C PHE A 125 -5.87 8.85 15.19
N SER A 126 -5.94 9.65 16.25
CA SER A 126 -5.45 9.26 17.56
C SER A 126 -6.50 8.35 18.21
N VAL A 127 -6.14 7.08 18.44
CA VAL A 127 -7.06 6.09 19.01
C VAL A 127 -6.74 5.90 20.49
N GLU A 128 -7.63 6.40 21.34
CA GLU A 128 -7.60 6.09 22.78
C GLU A 128 -8.15 4.68 22.99
N ILE A 129 -7.36 3.84 23.65
CA ILE A 129 -7.78 2.53 24.14
C ILE A 129 -7.70 2.60 25.66
N SER A 130 -8.79 2.22 26.31
CA SER A 130 -8.88 2.28 27.77
C SER A 130 -9.51 1.02 28.33
N VAL A 131 -9.14 0.69 29.56
CA VAL A 131 -9.72 -0.42 30.32
C VAL A 131 -10.47 0.10 31.53
N GLY A 132 -11.46 -0.66 31.98
CA GLY A 132 -12.20 -0.33 33.19
C GLY A 132 -12.91 -1.55 33.76
N THR A 133 -13.24 -1.46 35.05
CA THR A 133 -13.90 -2.50 35.82
C THR A 133 -15.06 -1.91 36.64
N ASP A 134 -15.98 -2.77 37.08
CA ASP A 134 -17.05 -2.43 38.03
C ASP A 134 -16.59 -2.46 39.50
N SER A 135 -15.36 -2.93 39.74
CA SER A 135 -14.74 -3.03 41.06
C SER A 135 -13.96 -1.76 41.42
N THR A 136 -13.79 -1.47 42.70
CA THR A 136 -12.98 -0.33 43.15
C THR A 136 -11.51 -0.59 42.83
N GLU A 137 -10.99 0.18 41.90
CA GLU A 137 -9.63 0.08 41.39
C GLU A 137 -8.66 1.00 42.15
N THR A 138 -7.43 0.54 42.36
CA THR A 138 -6.43 1.25 43.19
C THR A 138 -5.51 2.18 42.41
N ASP A 139 -5.30 1.94 41.11
CA ASP A 139 -4.50 2.79 40.22
C ASP A 139 -5.22 2.90 38.87
N ASN A 140 -5.49 4.14 38.43
CA ASN A 140 -6.13 4.40 37.13
C ASN A 140 -5.16 5.02 36.11
N SER A 141 -3.91 5.27 36.51
CA SER A 141 -2.91 5.97 35.67
C SER A 141 -2.41 5.11 34.51
N ASN A 142 -2.57 3.79 34.63
CA ASN A 142 -2.11 2.74 33.73
C ASN A 142 -3.24 2.12 32.89
N ASN A 143 -4.45 2.72 32.93
CA ASN A 143 -5.65 2.19 32.29
C ASN A 143 -5.91 2.71 30.89
N LYS A 144 -4.98 3.48 30.33
CA LYS A 144 -5.14 4.13 29.03
C LYS A 144 -3.86 4.08 28.24
N ALA A 145 -4.02 3.87 26.94
CA ALA A 145 -2.97 3.99 25.95
C ALA A 145 -3.51 4.68 24.71
N THR A 146 -2.61 5.16 23.87
CA THR A 146 -2.99 5.80 22.61
C THR A 146 -2.10 5.28 21.50
N THR A 147 -2.73 4.94 20.38
CA THR A 147 -2.04 4.62 19.12
C THR A 147 -2.50 5.56 18.01
N GLN A 148 -1.80 5.59 16.89
CA GLN A 148 -2.12 6.45 15.76
C GLN A 148 -2.40 5.61 14.51
N TYR A 149 -3.49 5.91 13.84
CA TYR A 149 -3.84 5.33 12.55
C TYR A 149 -3.88 6.42 11.48
N GLU A 150 -2.95 6.36 10.53
CA GLU A 150 -2.85 7.34 9.47
C GLU A 150 -3.56 6.87 8.20
N VAL A 151 -4.54 7.68 7.78
CA VAL A 151 -5.36 7.41 6.62
C VAL A 151 -5.07 8.46 5.57
N THR A 152 -4.58 8.04 4.42
CA THR A 152 -4.20 8.93 3.32
C THR A 152 -5.30 8.94 2.26
N ASP A 153 -5.18 9.85 1.29
CA ASP A 153 -6.02 9.81 0.10
C ASP A 153 -5.63 8.63 -0.83
N SER A 154 -4.33 8.45 -1.03
CA SER A 154 -3.76 7.66 -2.13
C SER A 154 -2.61 6.74 -1.69
N ILE A 155 -1.78 7.18 -0.74
CA ILE A 155 -0.54 6.50 -0.38
C ILE A 155 -0.80 5.27 0.48
N TYR A 156 -0.38 4.09 0.02
CA TYR A 156 -0.29 2.88 0.82
C TYR A 156 1.19 2.56 1.10
N ALA A 157 1.59 2.52 2.38
CA ALA A 157 2.99 2.39 2.76
C ALA A 157 3.21 1.53 4.01
N TRP A 158 4.40 0.93 4.05
CA TRP A 158 5.00 0.30 5.24
C TRP A 158 5.91 1.26 6.01
N ASP A 159 6.46 2.25 5.32
CA ASP A 159 7.52 3.12 5.84
C ASP A 159 6.98 4.40 6.50
N LYS A 160 7.79 5.03 7.35
CA LYS A 160 7.52 6.37 7.91
C LYS A 160 8.50 7.42 7.38
N ASP A 161 8.92 7.26 6.13
CA ASP A 161 9.94 8.06 5.45
C ASP A 161 11.31 8.05 6.15
N VAL A 162 11.60 6.99 6.92
CA VAL A 162 12.86 6.83 7.64
C VAL A 162 13.84 6.02 6.79
N VAL A 163 14.90 6.68 6.33
CA VAL A 163 15.99 6.04 5.59
C VAL A 163 17.03 5.50 6.57
N SER A 164 17.36 4.20 6.45
CA SER A 164 18.46 3.58 7.22
C SER A 164 19.73 3.42 6.40
N GLY A 165 19.61 3.34 5.07
CA GLY A 165 20.75 3.25 4.16
C GLY A 165 20.32 3.05 2.72
N ASN A 166 21.30 2.79 1.85
CA ASN A 166 21.10 2.35 0.47
C ASN A 166 22.00 1.14 0.18
N LEU A 167 21.58 0.26 -0.72
CA LEU A 167 22.31 -0.98 -1.02
C LEU A 167 23.59 -0.78 -1.87
N GLY A 168 23.80 0.41 -2.45
CA GLY A 168 24.81 0.63 -3.49
C GLY A 168 24.64 -0.31 -4.70
N SER A 169 25.56 -0.25 -5.67
CA SER A 169 25.56 -1.17 -6.83
C SER A 169 26.33 -2.47 -6.56
N GLY A 170 27.29 -2.45 -5.64
CA GLY A 170 28.26 -3.53 -5.41
C GLY A 170 27.70 -4.95 -5.21
N PRO A 171 26.73 -5.20 -4.30
CA PRO A 171 26.27 -6.56 -4.01
C PRO A 171 25.41 -7.18 -5.12
N LEU A 172 24.89 -6.36 -6.03
CA LEU A 172 24.03 -6.78 -7.13
C LEU A 172 24.70 -6.59 -8.51
N SER A 173 25.95 -6.13 -8.54
CA SER A 173 26.72 -5.95 -9.77
C SER A 173 26.84 -7.26 -10.53
N GLY A 174 26.49 -7.24 -11.82
CA GLY A 174 26.52 -8.38 -12.73
C GLY A 174 25.20 -9.17 -12.78
N PHE A 175 24.22 -8.85 -11.95
CA PHE A 175 22.86 -9.35 -12.10
C PHE A 175 22.05 -8.44 -13.02
N THR A 176 21.03 -8.99 -13.69
CA THR A 176 20.14 -8.23 -14.60
C THR A 176 18.68 -8.47 -14.25
N ASN A 177 17.77 -7.66 -14.80
CA ASN A 177 16.33 -7.72 -14.56
C ASN A 177 15.98 -7.74 -13.07
N ILE A 178 16.59 -6.83 -12.30
CA ILE A 178 16.43 -6.79 -10.86
C ILE A 178 15.10 -6.13 -10.51
N ILE A 179 14.36 -6.73 -9.58
CA ILE A 179 13.10 -6.19 -9.08
C ILE A 179 13.20 -6.04 -7.58
N TYR A 180 12.90 -4.84 -7.09
CA TYR A 180 12.82 -4.50 -5.67
C TYR A 180 11.36 -4.23 -5.31
N GLY A 181 10.75 -5.07 -4.49
CA GLY A 181 9.31 -4.98 -4.27
C GLY A 181 8.85 -5.09 -2.83
N MET A 182 7.72 -4.46 -2.57
CA MET A 182 6.98 -4.49 -1.32
C MET A 182 5.66 -5.21 -1.52
N VAL A 183 5.24 -6.00 -0.54
CA VAL A 183 3.99 -6.76 -0.59
C VAL A 183 2.86 -5.92 0.02
N TYR A 184 1.71 -5.85 -0.64
CA TYR A 184 0.53 -5.10 -0.20
C TYR A 184 -0.73 -5.97 -0.24
N GLU A 185 -1.55 -5.86 0.79
CA GLU A 185 -2.89 -6.45 0.85
C GLU A 185 -3.92 -5.42 0.37
N VAL A 186 -4.58 -5.71 -0.73
CA VAL A 186 -5.72 -4.96 -1.24
C VAL A 186 -7.00 -5.61 -0.72
N LYS A 187 -7.72 -4.92 0.17
CA LYS A 187 -8.95 -5.43 0.82
C LYS A 187 -10.20 -5.21 -0.03
N LYS A 188 -10.17 -4.19 -0.89
CA LYS A 188 -11.25 -3.83 -1.82
C LYS A 188 -10.63 -3.48 -3.17
N GLU A 189 -11.32 -3.82 -4.26
CA GLU A 189 -10.89 -3.43 -5.61
C GLU A 189 -10.50 -1.94 -5.67
N ALA A 190 -9.31 -1.68 -6.20
CA ALA A 190 -8.76 -0.34 -6.31
C ALA A 190 -7.83 -0.19 -7.52
N ALA A 191 -7.68 1.04 -7.97
CA ALA A 191 -6.82 1.40 -9.08
C ALA A 191 -5.45 1.86 -8.56
N LEU A 192 -4.41 1.09 -8.88
CA LEU A 192 -3.03 1.48 -8.65
C LEU A 192 -2.60 2.42 -9.77
N THR A 193 -2.42 3.70 -9.46
CA THR A 193 -2.15 4.75 -10.45
C THR A 193 -0.65 4.98 -10.64
N ALA A 194 0.15 4.75 -9.59
CA ALA A 194 1.60 4.86 -9.65
C ALA A 194 2.28 4.00 -8.58
N ILE A 195 3.59 3.82 -8.76
CA ILE A 195 4.50 3.30 -7.74
C ILE A 195 5.48 4.41 -7.38
N ALA A 196 5.52 4.78 -6.10
CA ALA A 196 6.51 5.74 -5.62
C ALA A 196 7.67 4.99 -4.98
N PHE A 197 8.90 5.42 -5.23
CA PHE A 197 10.09 4.82 -4.65
C PHE A 197 11.11 5.90 -4.28
N LYS A 198 11.85 5.68 -3.19
CA LYS A 198 12.88 6.62 -2.73
C LYS A 198 14.26 6.12 -3.17
N LEU A 199 15.04 7.03 -3.75
CA LEU A 199 16.48 6.83 -3.98
C LEU A 199 17.28 7.82 -3.13
N SER A 200 18.57 7.55 -2.94
CA SER A 200 19.51 8.40 -2.20
C SER A 200 20.61 8.93 -3.14
N SER A 201 21.30 10.01 -2.75
CA SER A 201 22.45 10.49 -3.53
C SER A 201 23.54 9.42 -3.64
N GLY A 202 24.16 9.29 -4.82
CA GLY A 202 25.23 8.31 -5.07
C GLY A 202 24.75 6.98 -5.65
N THR A 203 23.44 6.81 -5.86
CA THR A 203 22.88 5.71 -6.66
C THR A 203 23.25 5.87 -8.15
N SER A 204 23.52 4.76 -8.83
CA SER A 204 23.76 4.72 -10.28
C SER A 204 22.52 5.15 -11.07
N LEU A 205 22.73 5.85 -12.18
CA LEU A 205 21.65 6.20 -13.11
C LEU A 205 21.36 5.00 -14.01
N THR A 206 20.10 4.62 -14.08
CA THR A 206 19.63 3.63 -15.05
C THR A 206 18.16 3.85 -15.35
N ASP A 207 17.71 3.10 -16.32
CA ASP A 207 16.34 2.94 -16.75
C ASP A 207 15.58 2.04 -15.77
N VAL A 208 14.45 2.54 -15.27
CA VAL A 208 13.59 1.84 -14.33
C VAL A 208 12.14 1.81 -14.81
N SER A 209 11.39 0.80 -14.37
CA SER A 209 9.98 0.58 -14.72
C SER A 209 9.21 0.04 -13.52
N ALA A 210 7.89 0.13 -13.53
CA ALA A 210 7.08 -0.48 -12.48
C ALA A 210 7.04 -2.00 -12.66
N ALA A 211 6.93 -2.71 -11.54
CA ALA A 211 6.68 -4.14 -11.50
C ALA A 211 5.52 -4.44 -10.55
N VAL A 212 4.46 -5.08 -11.06
CA VAL A 212 3.33 -5.52 -10.24
C VAL A 212 3.09 -7.00 -10.45
N TYR A 213 3.03 -7.76 -9.36
CA TYR A 213 2.92 -9.22 -9.40
C TYR A 213 1.80 -9.70 -8.49
N PHE A 214 1.06 -10.72 -8.94
CA PHE A 214 0.29 -11.56 -8.04
C PHE A 214 1.22 -12.29 -7.08
N THR A 215 0.74 -12.50 -5.85
CA THR A 215 1.45 -13.33 -4.87
C THR A 215 0.64 -14.56 -4.50
N ASN A 216 1.32 -15.59 -4.00
CA ASN A 216 0.66 -16.74 -3.40
C ASN A 216 0.26 -16.45 -1.93
N ALA A 217 -0.37 -17.42 -1.27
CA ALA A 217 -0.81 -17.28 0.14
C ALA A 217 0.33 -17.01 1.15
N SER A 218 1.59 -17.21 0.76
CA SER A 218 2.76 -16.87 1.59
C SER A 218 3.34 -15.48 1.29
N GLY A 219 2.70 -14.70 0.40
CA GLY A 219 3.17 -13.38 -0.06
C GLY A 219 4.29 -13.44 -1.09
N MET A 220 4.67 -14.63 -1.56
CA MET A 220 5.73 -14.78 -2.56
C MET A 220 5.18 -14.45 -3.95
N PRO A 221 5.87 -13.61 -4.76
CA PRO A 221 5.46 -13.29 -6.12
C PRO A 221 5.43 -14.52 -7.02
N VAL A 222 4.45 -14.60 -7.93
CA VAL A 222 4.27 -15.75 -8.84
C VAL A 222 4.06 -15.38 -10.30
N GLN A 223 3.39 -14.27 -10.59
CA GLN A 223 3.03 -13.89 -11.96
C GLN A 223 2.93 -12.37 -12.08
N GLU A 224 3.59 -11.80 -13.09
CA GLU A 224 3.48 -10.38 -13.44
C GLU A 224 2.09 -10.04 -14.01
N ILE A 225 1.59 -8.87 -13.68
CA ILE A 225 0.32 -8.36 -14.23
C ILE A 225 0.63 -7.67 -15.56
N SER A 226 0.06 -8.16 -16.66
CA SER A 226 0.31 -7.61 -18.01
C SER A 226 0.01 -6.12 -18.13
N ASP A 227 -0.95 -5.62 -17.35
CA ASP A 227 -1.38 -4.22 -17.39
C ASP A 227 -0.42 -3.29 -16.64
N SER A 228 0.61 -3.81 -15.94
CA SER A 228 1.59 -3.00 -15.22
C SER A 228 2.75 -2.49 -16.08
N GLU A 229 2.68 -2.60 -17.40
CA GLU A 229 3.68 -2.05 -18.31
C GLU A 229 3.79 -0.52 -18.15
N THR A 230 5.00 -0.04 -17.88
CA THR A 230 5.33 1.39 -17.87
C THR A 230 6.32 1.70 -18.98
N GLU A 231 6.33 2.95 -19.44
CA GLU A 231 7.52 3.44 -20.14
C GLU A 231 8.72 3.32 -19.22
N VAL A 232 9.86 3.10 -19.85
CA VAL A 232 11.14 3.11 -19.18
C VAL A 232 11.41 4.56 -18.73
N TYR A 233 11.47 4.77 -17.42
CA TYR A 233 11.83 6.06 -16.85
C TYR A 233 13.35 6.16 -16.72
N THR A 234 13.96 7.00 -17.55
CA THR A 234 15.40 7.27 -17.50
C THR A 234 15.72 8.25 -16.38
N LEU A 235 16.45 7.79 -15.37
CA LEU A 235 16.97 8.65 -14.31
C LEU A 235 18.08 9.55 -14.87
N THR A 236 17.83 10.86 -14.98
CA THR A 236 18.82 11.83 -15.48
C THR A 236 19.67 12.46 -14.38
N SER A 237 19.18 12.45 -13.14
CA SER A 237 19.89 12.91 -11.95
C SER A 237 19.24 12.30 -10.71
N ILE A 238 20.04 11.90 -9.72
CA ILE A 238 19.53 11.34 -8.47
C ILE A 238 19.88 12.24 -7.28
N SER A 239 18.84 12.63 -6.55
CA SER A 239 18.88 13.20 -5.21
C SER A 239 18.05 12.35 -4.24
N GLU A 240 18.20 12.59 -2.94
CA GLU A 240 17.40 11.93 -1.91
C GLU A 240 15.96 12.45 -1.90
N GLN A 241 15.10 11.82 -2.70
CA GLN A 241 13.69 12.19 -2.86
C GLN A 241 12.86 10.99 -3.34
N TRP A 242 11.55 11.17 -3.32
CA TRP A 242 10.60 10.23 -3.92
C TRP A 242 10.53 10.46 -5.43
N TYR A 243 10.54 9.36 -6.18
CA TYR A 243 10.31 9.28 -7.62
C TYR A 243 9.03 8.48 -7.84
N GLU A 244 8.30 8.77 -8.91
CA GLU A 244 7.02 8.13 -9.21
C GLU A 244 7.04 7.52 -10.61
N LEU A 245 6.59 6.27 -10.70
CA LEU A 245 6.40 5.54 -11.95
C LEU A 245 4.90 5.43 -12.19
N SER A 246 4.41 6.13 -13.21
CA SER A 246 3.02 6.06 -13.65
C SER A 246 2.85 5.00 -14.74
N PHE A 247 1.65 4.43 -14.82
CA PHE A 247 1.30 3.43 -15.83
C PHE A 247 0.82 4.09 -17.12
N GLN A 248 1.40 3.66 -18.25
CA GLN A 248 1.13 4.26 -19.56
C GLN A 248 -0.27 3.93 -20.08
N ASN A 249 -0.70 2.69 -19.83
CA ASN A 249 -2.02 2.21 -20.23
C ASN A 249 -3.13 2.59 -19.23
N GLY A 250 -2.84 3.55 -18.35
CA GLY A 250 -3.72 3.94 -17.26
C GLY A 250 -3.57 3.04 -16.02
N PRO A 251 -4.38 3.29 -14.98
CA PRO A 251 -4.21 2.62 -13.69
C PRO A 251 -4.40 1.10 -13.77
N VAL A 252 -3.58 0.36 -13.03
CA VAL A 252 -3.73 -1.10 -12.90
C VAL A 252 -4.87 -1.38 -11.91
N ILE A 253 -5.91 -2.07 -12.37
CA ILE A 253 -7.04 -2.44 -11.51
C ILE A 253 -6.68 -3.70 -10.72
N LEU A 254 -6.64 -3.59 -9.40
CA LEU A 254 -6.31 -4.67 -8.48
C LEU A 254 -7.57 -5.12 -7.73
N PRO A 255 -8.12 -6.31 -8.01
CA PRO A 255 -9.13 -6.94 -7.18
C PRO A 255 -8.62 -7.21 -5.76
N PRO A 256 -9.50 -7.55 -4.79
CA PRO A 256 -9.05 -7.95 -3.46
C PRO A 256 -8.06 -9.12 -3.52
N GLY A 257 -6.93 -8.98 -2.85
CA GLY A 257 -5.82 -9.93 -2.93
C GLY A 257 -4.51 -9.36 -2.38
N THR A 258 -3.43 -10.12 -2.54
CA THR A 258 -2.10 -9.71 -2.11
C THR A 258 -1.18 -9.60 -3.33
N TYR A 259 -0.48 -8.47 -3.43
CA TYR A 259 0.29 -8.10 -4.60
C TYR A 259 1.68 -7.64 -4.18
N LEU A 260 2.70 -7.95 -4.99
CA LEU A 260 3.97 -7.27 -4.90
C LEU A 260 3.94 -6.05 -5.83
N VAL A 261 4.32 -4.91 -5.28
CA VAL A 261 4.46 -3.62 -5.98
C VAL A 261 5.90 -3.20 -5.84
N GLY A 262 6.59 -3.01 -6.96
CA GLY A 262 8.03 -2.83 -6.98
C GLY A 262 8.55 -2.02 -8.14
N VAL A 263 9.86 -1.79 -8.10
CA VAL A 263 10.63 -1.14 -9.16
C VAL A 263 11.49 -2.20 -9.83
N LYS A 264 11.42 -2.25 -11.16
CA LYS A 264 12.23 -3.10 -12.01
C LYS A 264 13.29 -2.28 -12.71
N GLU A 265 14.50 -2.81 -12.78
CA GLU A 265 15.59 -2.26 -13.57
C GLU A 265 16.20 -3.33 -14.48
N THR A 266 16.83 -2.90 -15.56
CA THR A 266 17.48 -3.81 -16.52
C THR A 266 19.00 -3.67 -16.54
N SER A 267 19.59 -2.90 -15.62
CA SER A 267 21.03 -2.70 -15.62
C SER A 267 21.76 -4.00 -15.23
N GLY A 268 22.99 -4.15 -15.72
CA GLY A 268 23.85 -5.30 -15.44
C GLY A 268 24.90 -4.97 -14.38
N ASP A 269 25.94 -4.25 -14.78
CA ASP A 269 27.11 -4.05 -13.92
C ASP A 269 26.89 -2.99 -12.81
N ASP A 270 25.97 -2.05 -13.02
CA ASP A 270 25.75 -0.89 -12.14
C ASP A 270 24.28 -0.70 -11.71
N PRO A 271 23.71 -1.63 -10.91
CA PRO A 271 22.34 -1.56 -10.45
C PRO A 271 22.00 -0.38 -9.56
N ILE A 272 20.71 -0.03 -9.52
CA ILE A 272 20.24 1.00 -8.60
C ILE A 272 20.42 0.51 -7.17
N GLY A 273 21.19 1.27 -6.39
CA GLY A 273 21.17 1.15 -4.94
C GLY A 273 19.84 1.66 -4.39
N MET A 274 18.86 0.78 -4.27
CA MET A 274 17.58 1.08 -3.62
C MET A 274 17.78 1.51 -2.17
N THR A 275 17.04 2.52 -1.75
CA THR A 275 16.99 2.98 -0.37
C THR A 275 16.18 1.99 0.48
N TYR A 276 16.66 1.70 1.69
CA TYR A 276 16.02 0.78 2.61
C TYR A 276 15.86 1.36 4.01
N SER A 277 14.97 0.75 4.79
CA SER A 277 14.77 1.00 6.21
C SER A 277 14.86 -0.30 7.02
N THR A 278 15.41 -0.21 8.22
CA THR A 278 15.34 -1.26 9.25
C THR A 278 14.36 -0.91 10.36
N SER A 279 13.72 0.26 10.30
CA SER A 279 12.82 0.75 11.34
C SER A 279 11.44 0.09 11.23
N ASN A 280 10.98 -0.54 12.32
CA ASN A 280 9.69 -1.26 12.38
C ASN A 280 9.57 -2.31 11.26
N PHE A 281 10.63 -3.07 11.06
CA PHE A 281 10.66 -4.13 10.07
C PHE A 281 9.54 -5.16 10.31
N VAL A 282 8.93 -5.61 9.21
CA VAL A 282 7.90 -6.64 9.20
C VAL A 282 8.39 -7.77 8.30
N GLU A 283 8.41 -9.00 8.82
CA GLU A 283 8.80 -10.18 8.05
C GLU A 283 7.92 -10.35 6.81
N LYS A 284 8.53 -10.81 5.70
CA LYS A 284 7.84 -11.08 4.42
C LYS A 284 7.21 -9.86 3.76
N SER A 285 7.50 -8.65 4.25
CA SER A 285 7.00 -7.40 3.67
C SER A 285 7.67 -7.04 2.35
N SER A 286 8.88 -7.57 2.08
CA SER A 286 9.64 -7.22 0.87
C SER A 286 10.36 -8.42 0.25
N TYR A 287 10.48 -8.36 -1.08
CA TYR A 287 11.16 -9.36 -1.89
C TYR A 287 12.08 -8.69 -2.93
N ILE A 288 13.11 -9.42 -3.30
CA ILE A 288 14.01 -9.10 -4.41
C ILE A 288 14.03 -10.25 -5.41
N TYR A 289 14.05 -9.91 -6.70
CA TYR A 289 14.33 -10.84 -7.79
C TYR A 289 15.52 -10.33 -8.58
N ALA A 290 16.32 -11.23 -9.13
CA ALA A 290 17.23 -10.92 -10.22
C ALA A 290 17.51 -12.19 -11.04
N ASP A 291 17.88 -11.99 -12.30
CA ASP A 291 18.37 -13.06 -13.16
C ASP A 291 19.66 -13.64 -12.57
N GLY A 292 19.54 -14.79 -11.92
CA GLY A 292 20.65 -15.48 -11.25
C GLY A 292 20.30 -16.02 -9.86
N PHE A 293 19.25 -15.52 -9.20
CA PHE A 293 18.86 -16.05 -7.88
C PHE A 293 17.36 -16.16 -7.57
N ASP A 294 16.48 -15.89 -8.55
CA ASP A 294 15.01 -15.96 -8.45
C ASP A 294 14.46 -15.14 -7.26
N TRP A 295 13.16 -15.22 -6.96
CA TRP A 295 12.55 -14.48 -5.87
C TRP A 295 13.10 -14.90 -4.50
N ARG A 296 13.55 -13.91 -3.73
CA ARG A 296 14.01 -14.08 -2.35
C ARG A 296 13.41 -13.00 -1.47
N ARG A 297 13.18 -13.33 -0.19
CA ARG A 297 12.84 -12.32 0.82
C ARG A 297 14.04 -11.44 1.08
N SER A 298 13.84 -10.12 1.13
CA SER A 298 14.95 -9.18 1.34
C SER A 298 15.64 -9.37 2.70
N GLU A 299 14.89 -9.82 3.70
CA GLU A 299 15.40 -10.13 5.05
C GLU A 299 16.43 -11.27 5.11
N ASN A 300 16.42 -12.14 4.10
CA ASN A 300 17.37 -13.25 3.97
C ASN A 300 18.59 -12.87 3.12
N PHE A 301 18.72 -11.58 2.77
CA PHE A 301 19.81 -11.02 2.01
C PHE A 301 20.87 -10.42 2.94
N TRP A 302 22.01 -10.02 2.39
CA TRP A 302 23.25 -9.78 3.14
C TRP A 302 23.20 -8.69 4.22
N VAL A 303 22.15 -7.87 4.25
CA VAL A 303 22.02 -6.68 5.12
C VAL A 303 21.11 -6.93 6.33
N GLY A 304 20.55 -8.14 6.47
CA GLY A 304 19.67 -8.51 7.58
C GLY A 304 18.22 -8.07 7.37
N GLU A 305 17.53 -7.74 8.46
CA GLU A 305 16.10 -7.38 8.48
C GLU A 305 15.88 -5.94 7.97
N PHE A 306 15.45 -5.80 6.72
CA PHE A 306 15.11 -4.51 6.10
C PHE A 306 13.96 -4.62 5.09
N TYR A 307 13.38 -3.48 4.73
CA TYR A 307 12.45 -3.34 3.61
C TYR A 307 12.79 -2.11 2.75
N TYR A 308 12.32 -2.09 1.51
CA TYR A 308 12.55 -0.99 0.57
C TYR A 308 11.58 0.17 0.79
N LEU A 309 12.02 1.39 0.55
CA LEU A 309 11.12 2.55 0.50
C LEU A 309 10.41 2.59 -0.86
N VAL A 310 9.42 1.71 -1.01
CA VAL A 310 8.52 1.63 -2.18
C VAL A 310 7.09 1.67 -1.68
N ARG A 311 6.28 2.57 -2.23
CA ARG A 311 4.88 2.83 -1.87
C ARG A 311 3.97 2.56 -3.05
N ALA A 312 2.80 2.01 -2.77
CA ALA A 312 1.73 1.88 -3.75
C ALA A 312 0.87 3.14 -3.71
N ILE A 313 0.63 3.77 -4.87
CA ILE A 313 -0.20 4.97 -4.98
C ILE A 313 -1.52 4.57 -5.62
N PHE A 314 -2.59 4.61 -4.84
CA PHE A 314 -3.95 4.35 -5.29
C PHE A 314 -4.67 5.64 -5.62
N GLY A 315 -5.55 5.60 -6.61
CA GLY A 315 -6.36 6.74 -6.97
C GLY A 315 -7.73 6.32 -7.47
N GLU A 316 -8.50 7.31 -7.93
CA GLU A 316 -9.66 6.99 -8.73
C GLU A 316 -9.20 6.41 -10.07
N ALA A 317 -9.89 5.37 -10.53
CA ALA A 317 -9.75 4.86 -11.89
C ALA A 317 -10.34 5.92 -12.84
N VAL A 318 -9.63 7.01 -13.05
CA VAL A 318 -9.90 7.87 -14.20
C VAL A 318 -9.35 7.10 -15.39
N ILE A 319 -10.15 6.16 -15.91
CA ILE A 319 -9.95 5.68 -17.26
C ILE A 319 -10.21 6.91 -18.11
N PRO A 320 -9.20 7.51 -18.76
CA PRO A 320 -9.51 8.56 -19.71
C PRO A 320 -10.40 7.90 -20.77
N ILE A 321 -11.68 8.25 -20.78
CA ILE A 321 -12.46 8.28 -22.02
C ILE A 321 -11.93 9.47 -22.84
N GLY A 322 -10.63 9.40 -23.14
CA GLY A 322 -9.89 10.35 -23.93
C GLY A 322 -9.89 9.83 -25.36
N LEU A 323 -10.29 10.70 -26.27
CA LEU A 323 -10.23 10.51 -27.72
C LEU A 323 -8.81 10.25 -28.28
N ASP A 324 -7.80 10.08 -27.43
CA ASP A 324 -6.38 9.89 -27.80
C ASP A 324 -5.96 8.43 -28.02
N GLN A 325 -6.76 7.45 -27.59
CA GLN A 325 -6.46 6.02 -27.83
C GLN A 325 -6.94 5.52 -29.20
N LEU A 326 -7.16 6.42 -30.16
CA LEU A 326 -7.33 6.05 -31.57
C LEU A 326 -6.02 6.10 -32.35
N ASP A 327 -4.98 6.81 -31.88
CA ASP A 327 -3.86 7.16 -32.77
C ASP A 327 -2.81 6.05 -32.94
N ASP A 328 -2.63 5.15 -31.95
CA ASP A 328 -1.60 4.10 -32.06
C ASP A 328 -2.06 2.87 -32.90
N LYS A 329 -3.33 2.88 -33.32
CA LYS A 329 -3.84 2.02 -34.41
C LYS A 329 -4.43 2.80 -35.58
N ALA A 330 -4.51 4.13 -35.52
CA ALA A 330 -5.01 4.92 -36.63
C ALA A 330 -3.95 4.92 -37.73
N VAL A 331 -4.23 4.21 -38.81
CA VAL A 331 -3.51 4.45 -40.05
C VAL A 331 -3.82 5.88 -40.49
N GLU A 332 -2.80 6.74 -40.48
CA GLU A 332 -2.95 8.15 -40.85
C GLU A 332 -3.27 8.26 -42.35
N VAL A 333 -4.53 8.53 -42.69
CA VAL A 333 -4.96 8.86 -44.07
C VAL A 333 -4.99 10.38 -44.26
N LYS A 334 -4.16 10.87 -45.17
CA LYS A 334 -4.07 12.28 -45.58
C LYS A 334 -4.89 12.50 -46.84
N VAL A 335 -5.66 13.59 -46.86
CA VAL A 335 -6.41 14.03 -48.05
C VAL A 335 -6.07 15.48 -48.30
N TYR A 336 -5.40 15.78 -49.41
CA TYR A 336 -4.93 17.13 -49.70
C TYR A 336 -4.74 17.41 -51.20
N PRO A 337 -4.92 18.67 -51.66
CA PRO A 337 -5.49 19.78 -50.91
C PRO A 337 -6.97 19.52 -50.61
N ASN A 338 -7.44 19.98 -49.45
CA ASN A 338 -8.83 19.91 -49.07
C ASN A 338 -9.19 21.20 -48.32
N PRO A 339 -9.95 22.14 -48.92
CA PRO A 339 -10.72 21.99 -50.17
C PRO A 339 -9.87 21.78 -51.45
N TYR A 340 -10.42 21.06 -52.43
CA TYR A 340 -9.81 20.83 -53.75
C TYR A 340 -10.52 21.61 -54.85
N THR A 341 -9.79 21.92 -55.92
CA THR A 341 -10.34 22.50 -57.15
C THR A 341 -10.45 21.43 -58.24
N GLU A 342 -9.31 20.90 -58.71
CA GLU A 342 -9.28 19.92 -59.82
C GLU A 342 -8.90 18.51 -59.36
N LEU A 343 -7.88 18.39 -58.52
CA LEU A 343 -7.34 17.10 -58.07
C LEU A 343 -7.22 17.07 -56.54
N VAL A 344 -7.44 15.89 -55.96
CA VAL A 344 -7.18 15.63 -54.54
C VAL A 344 -6.33 14.36 -54.37
N ASN A 345 -5.25 14.48 -53.61
CA ASN A 345 -4.38 13.36 -53.25
C ASN A 345 -4.89 12.68 -51.99
N VAL A 346 -4.77 11.36 -51.97
CA VAL A 346 -5.07 10.49 -50.84
C VAL A 346 -3.82 9.68 -50.52
N GLU A 347 -3.27 9.84 -49.33
CA GLU A 347 -2.05 9.16 -48.90
C GLU A 347 -2.26 8.40 -47.60
N TYR A 348 -1.61 7.24 -47.48
CA TYR A 348 -1.60 6.43 -46.27
C TYR A 348 -0.35 5.54 -46.21
N ASN A 349 0.01 5.09 -45.01
CA ASN A 349 1.13 4.18 -44.79
C ASN A 349 0.63 2.86 -44.19
N LEU A 350 1.07 1.74 -44.75
CA LEU A 350 0.83 0.42 -44.19
C LEU A 350 2.05 -0.06 -43.42
N ASN A 351 1.86 -0.41 -42.15
CA ASN A 351 2.93 -0.95 -41.28
C ASN A 351 3.20 -2.44 -41.50
N GLN A 352 2.32 -3.14 -42.23
CA GLN A 352 2.43 -4.55 -42.58
C GLN A 352 1.61 -4.86 -43.84
N PHE A 353 1.69 -6.10 -44.32
CA PHE A 353 0.81 -6.57 -45.41
C PHE A 353 -0.66 -6.55 -44.97
N ALA A 354 -1.54 -5.97 -45.78
CA ALA A 354 -2.95 -5.77 -45.44
C ALA A 354 -3.86 -5.77 -46.68
N GLU A 355 -5.12 -6.17 -46.50
CA GLU A 355 -6.19 -5.88 -47.47
C GLU A 355 -6.61 -4.43 -47.32
N VAL A 356 -6.67 -3.70 -48.44
CA VAL A 356 -7.01 -2.27 -48.47
C VAL A 356 -8.22 -2.04 -49.35
N LYS A 357 -9.22 -1.36 -48.78
CA LYS A 357 -10.40 -0.92 -49.51
C LYS A 357 -10.67 0.55 -49.25
N ILE A 358 -10.73 1.37 -50.28
CA ILE A 358 -11.00 2.82 -50.19
C ILE A 358 -12.05 3.20 -51.22
N GLU A 359 -13.12 3.86 -50.80
CA GLU A 359 -14.28 4.24 -51.61
C GLU A 359 -14.72 5.68 -51.31
N LEU A 360 -15.19 6.40 -52.32
CA LEU A 360 -15.73 7.76 -52.19
C LEU A 360 -17.25 7.73 -52.23
N PHE A 361 -17.89 8.51 -51.36
CA PHE A 361 -19.35 8.59 -51.22
C PHE A 361 -19.85 10.04 -51.27
N ASP A 362 -21.08 10.22 -51.75
CA ASP A 362 -21.81 11.50 -51.65
C ASP A 362 -22.45 11.70 -50.26
N LEU A 363 -23.12 12.84 -50.07
CA LEU A 363 -23.84 13.17 -48.82
C LEU A 363 -25.00 12.23 -48.49
N LEU A 364 -25.58 11.58 -49.50
CA LEU A 364 -26.70 10.65 -49.34
C LEU A 364 -26.22 9.22 -49.08
N GLY A 365 -24.90 8.99 -49.09
CA GLY A 365 -24.28 7.69 -48.88
C GLY A 365 -24.19 6.83 -50.14
N ASN A 366 -24.43 7.39 -51.33
CA ASN A 366 -24.19 6.67 -52.58
C ASN A 366 -22.69 6.61 -52.87
N ARG A 367 -22.19 5.44 -53.25
CA ARG A 367 -20.80 5.27 -53.66
C ARG A 367 -20.59 5.84 -55.06
N ILE A 368 -19.64 6.75 -55.17
CA ILE A 368 -19.26 7.42 -56.42
C ILE A 368 -18.18 6.64 -57.15
N LEU A 369 -17.10 6.27 -56.44
CA LEU A 369 -15.99 5.48 -56.99
C LEU A 369 -15.32 4.61 -55.92
N THR A 370 -14.66 3.55 -56.36
CA THR A 370 -13.75 2.74 -55.55
C THR A 370 -12.32 3.08 -55.96
N LEU A 371 -11.55 3.65 -55.05
CA LEU A 371 -10.18 4.11 -55.28
C LEU A 371 -9.16 2.97 -55.16
N VAL A 372 -9.35 2.10 -54.17
CA VAL A 372 -8.49 0.93 -53.91
C VAL A 372 -9.37 -0.24 -53.45
N ASN A 373 -9.07 -1.46 -53.88
CA ASN A 373 -9.71 -2.68 -53.41
C ASN A 373 -8.81 -3.90 -53.70
N GLU A 374 -7.67 -3.98 -53.03
CA GLU A 374 -6.64 -5.00 -53.25
C GLU A 374 -5.77 -5.24 -51.99
N SER A 375 -4.99 -6.32 -51.99
CA SER A 375 -4.00 -6.58 -50.94
C SER A 375 -2.67 -5.89 -51.24
N GLN A 376 -2.13 -5.18 -50.26
CA GLN A 376 -0.94 -4.36 -50.39
C GLN A 376 0.13 -4.74 -49.36
N LYS A 377 1.41 -4.57 -49.70
CA LYS A 377 2.53 -4.83 -48.80
C LYS A 377 2.77 -3.64 -47.88
N GLN A 378 3.62 -3.81 -46.87
CA GLN A 378 4.11 -2.71 -46.07
C GLN A 378 4.75 -1.62 -46.95
N GLY A 379 4.38 -0.36 -46.73
CA GLY A 379 4.87 0.78 -47.52
C GLY A 379 3.90 1.96 -47.53
N GLY A 380 4.36 3.10 -48.08
CA GLY A 380 3.54 4.29 -48.31
C GLY A 380 2.88 4.27 -49.69
N TYR A 381 1.62 4.70 -49.74
CA TYR A 381 0.80 4.72 -50.95
C TYR A 381 0.19 6.11 -51.17
N SER A 382 0.10 6.52 -52.43
CA SER A 382 -0.44 7.83 -52.85
C SER A 382 -1.32 7.64 -54.09
N TYR A 383 -2.56 8.10 -54.01
CA TYR A 383 -3.57 8.02 -55.06
C TYR A 383 -4.14 9.39 -55.36
N ILE A 384 -4.53 9.61 -56.61
CA ILE A 384 -5.13 10.86 -57.07
C ILE A 384 -6.58 10.59 -57.44
N ILE A 385 -7.50 11.39 -56.89
CA ILE A 385 -8.88 11.47 -57.36
C ILE A 385 -8.99 12.67 -58.30
N ASP A 386 -9.44 12.42 -59.52
CA ASP A 386 -9.83 13.47 -60.46
C ASP A 386 -11.21 14.01 -60.10
N GLY A 387 -11.24 15.29 -59.71
CA GLY A 387 -12.44 15.98 -59.26
C GLY A 387 -13.25 16.61 -60.37
N ASN A 388 -12.79 16.58 -61.63
CA ASN A 388 -13.48 17.23 -62.75
C ASN A 388 -14.86 16.60 -63.06
N ASP A 389 -15.05 15.33 -62.69
CA ASP A 389 -16.32 14.61 -62.83
C ASP A 389 -17.22 14.70 -61.58
N LEU A 390 -16.80 15.45 -60.56
CA LEU A 390 -17.52 15.64 -59.30
C LEU A 390 -18.09 17.06 -59.22
N THR A 391 -19.34 17.21 -58.79
CA THR A 391 -19.94 18.53 -58.56
C THR A 391 -19.38 19.22 -57.31
N ALA A 392 -19.35 20.54 -57.24
CA ALA A 392 -19.06 21.27 -56.01
C ALA A 392 -19.92 20.76 -54.85
N GLY A 393 -19.27 20.45 -53.72
CA GLY A 393 -19.96 19.83 -52.61
C GLY A 393 -19.06 19.08 -51.64
N MET A 394 -19.70 18.38 -50.71
CA MET A 394 -19.03 17.60 -49.69
C MET A 394 -19.12 16.11 -50.01
N TYR A 395 -18.00 15.42 -49.87
CA TYR A 395 -17.85 14.00 -50.11
C TYR A 395 -17.20 13.32 -48.90
N PHE A 396 -17.40 12.01 -48.77
CA PHE A 396 -16.79 11.20 -47.74
C PHE A 396 -15.94 10.09 -48.37
N LEU A 397 -14.65 10.12 -48.11
CA LEU A 397 -13.75 9.03 -48.39
C LEU A 397 -13.82 8.05 -47.21
N LYS A 398 -14.27 6.82 -47.45
CA LYS A 398 -14.37 5.78 -46.44
C LYS A 398 -13.55 4.58 -46.87
N GLY A 399 -12.96 3.88 -45.92
CA GLY A 399 -12.19 2.70 -46.25
C GLY A 399 -11.83 1.88 -45.04
N ASP A 400 -11.17 0.77 -45.31
CA ASP A 400 -10.59 -0.16 -44.35
C ASP A 400 -9.14 -0.43 -44.75
N LEU A 401 -8.23 -0.30 -43.79
CA LEU A 401 -6.80 -0.55 -43.95
C LEU A 401 -6.40 -1.69 -43.03
N GLY A 402 -6.53 -2.93 -43.50
CA GLY A 402 -6.17 -4.13 -42.73
C GLY A 402 -6.99 -4.31 -41.45
N GLY A 403 -8.29 -4.01 -41.49
CA GLY A 403 -9.21 -4.08 -40.36
C GLY A 403 -9.37 -2.78 -39.57
N VAL A 404 -8.72 -1.69 -40.00
CA VAL A 404 -8.86 -0.35 -39.42
C VAL A 404 -9.77 0.49 -40.31
N PRO A 405 -11.06 0.70 -39.94
CA PRO A 405 -11.96 1.54 -40.71
C PRO A 405 -11.61 3.03 -40.52
N PHE A 406 -11.69 3.80 -41.60
CA PHE A 406 -11.49 5.25 -41.56
C PHE A 406 -12.57 6.00 -42.35
N THR A 407 -12.74 7.28 -42.05
CA THR A 407 -13.55 8.21 -42.83
C THR A 407 -12.89 9.59 -42.87
N LYS A 408 -12.73 10.17 -44.05
CA LYS A 408 -12.21 11.53 -44.27
C LYS A 408 -13.21 12.34 -45.09
N ARG A 409 -13.43 13.58 -44.70
CA ARG A 409 -14.28 14.52 -45.42
C ARG A 409 -13.48 15.18 -46.53
N ILE A 410 -14.05 15.30 -47.73
CA ILE A 410 -13.47 16.02 -48.87
C ILE A 410 -14.44 17.14 -49.28
N ILE A 411 -13.92 18.33 -49.56
CA ILE A 411 -14.68 19.52 -49.97
C ILE A 411 -14.22 19.92 -51.38
N GLY A 412 -15.11 19.80 -52.37
CA GLY A 412 -14.87 20.24 -53.75
C GLY A 412 -15.45 21.63 -54.01
N LEU A 413 -14.71 22.49 -54.70
CA LEU A 413 -15.08 23.88 -54.97
C LEU A 413 -15.55 24.16 -56.40
N ASN A 414 -15.52 23.17 -57.30
CA ASN A 414 -15.74 23.36 -58.74
C ASN A 414 -17.14 23.02 -59.24
#